data_AF-A0A2G4YR68-F1
#
_entry.id   AF-A0A2G4YR68-F1
#
_cell.length_a   1.000
_cell.length_b   1.000
_cell.length_c   1.000
_cell.angle_alpha   90.00
_cell.angle_beta   90.00
_cell.angle_gamma   90.00
#
_symmetry.space_group_name_H-M   'P 1'
#
loop_
_entity.id
_entity.type
_entity.pdbx_description
1 polymer ?
#
loop_
_entity_poly.entity_id
_entity_poly.type
_entity_poly.pdbx_seq_one_letter_code
_entity_poly.pdbx_strand_id
1 'polypeptide(L)'
;MTDERFACSQAFLAAEGWGDARRRPLADDASFRRYERLDRGTESAVLMDAPPAFENVRPFVAVARYLRGRGLAAPEVLAHDLKNGFLLLEDLGDDLFSRLIKAQPDQEQALYEMAIDGLVLVQSQAAPSVLDVDGTVTHTLPRYDRTLLTREVGLFCDWYMPGVTGQPLSDQARAEFIELWQAPLAEAAENLDCLTLRDYHADNLMLRADKTGLERLGLLDFQDAVVGHKAYDLVSVLQDARRDVSPELEAAMLERYLRTYSGDEESFRRVYAILGAQRNAKIIGIFSRLYLRDGKDSYLKLIPRVWGLLARDLAKPALKPVKDWLEAHIAPENRGTASSAQGVKPISFLPHKAMILAAGLGLRMKPLTENRPKPLVTVANKPLLSYSLEGLVAAGVSDVVLNCHYLAGQVEDFVSRYHDHRLTLTLSDERAELMDSGGGVKQALPILGDQPFYVLNSDMIWRDAPERQAMLHRLQAFWQAPDMDILLLLVEKDRAYGYDGAGDYHLGPRGRLTHRGNDATADHVYGGVLIMKPDCFTATPDTPFSLRLLFDRAAAAGRLYGVVHEGDWYHVGTAAAKREMDEILGD
;
A
#
# COMPACT_ATOMS: atom_id res chain seq x y z
N MET A 1 4.99 -19.68 -0.81
CA MET A 1 3.53 -19.88 -0.75
C MET A 1 3.27 -20.75 0.47
N THR A 2 2.31 -20.41 1.35
CA THR A 2 1.96 -21.32 2.46
C THR A 2 1.28 -22.56 1.89
N ASP A 3 1.37 -23.69 2.59
CA ASP A 3 0.75 -24.95 2.16
C ASP A 3 -0.78 -24.79 1.97
N GLU A 4 -1.43 -24.00 2.83
CA GLU A 4 -2.85 -23.68 2.73
C GLU A 4 -3.19 -22.83 1.49
N ARG A 5 -2.40 -21.80 1.17
CA ARG A 5 -2.64 -20.96 -0.02
C ARG A 5 -2.47 -21.78 -1.30
N PHE A 6 -1.46 -22.65 -1.32
CA PHE A 6 -1.25 -23.57 -2.44
C PHE A 6 -2.45 -24.50 -2.60
N ALA A 7 -2.93 -25.11 -1.51
CA ALA A 7 -4.11 -25.98 -1.53
C ALA A 7 -5.37 -25.24 -2.05
N CYS A 8 -5.64 -24.02 -1.60
CA CYS A 8 -6.74 -23.21 -2.13
C CYS A 8 -6.58 -22.92 -3.62
N SER A 9 -5.37 -22.57 -4.07
CA SER A 9 -5.11 -22.32 -5.49
C SER A 9 -5.27 -23.59 -6.33
N GLN A 10 -4.93 -24.76 -5.79
CA GLN A 10 -5.11 -26.05 -6.47
C GLN A 10 -6.59 -26.46 -6.54
N ALA A 11 -7.36 -26.22 -5.47
CA ALA A 11 -8.79 -26.45 -5.48
C ALA A 11 -9.50 -25.56 -6.52
N PHE A 12 -9.12 -24.27 -6.61
CA PHE A 12 -9.60 -23.36 -7.65
C PHE A 12 -9.27 -23.88 -9.05
N LEU A 13 -8.01 -24.22 -9.32
CA LEU A 13 -7.63 -24.76 -10.63
C LEU A 13 -8.35 -26.07 -10.96
N ALA A 14 -8.52 -26.98 -10.00
CA ALA A 14 -9.25 -28.22 -10.21
C ALA A 14 -10.72 -27.99 -10.56
N ALA A 15 -11.38 -27.04 -9.90
CA ALA A 15 -12.77 -26.67 -10.20
C ALA A 15 -12.94 -26.12 -11.62
N GLU A 16 -11.95 -25.37 -12.09
CA GLU A 16 -11.93 -24.78 -13.44
C GLU A 16 -11.29 -25.71 -14.49
N GLY A 17 -10.99 -26.97 -14.12
CA GLY A 17 -10.45 -28.00 -15.01
C GLY A 17 -8.92 -27.92 -15.25
N TRP A 18 -8.20 -27.02 -14.63
CA TRP A 18 -6.74 -26.82 -14.74
C TRP A 18 -5.93 -27.50 -13.62
N GLY A 19 -6.53 -28.40 -12.85
CA GLY A 19 -5.87 -29.03 -11.69
C GLY A 19 -4.67 -29.93 -12.00
N ASP A 20 -4.56 -30.42 -13.23
CA ASP A 20 -3.43 -31.24 -13.73
C ASP A 20 -2.38 -30.42 -14.48
N ALA A 21 -2.57 -29.10 -14.62
CA ALA A 21 -1.68 -28.24 -15.37
C ALA A 21 -0.32 -28.09 -14.69
N ARG A 22 0.75 -28.08 -15.50
CA ARG A 22 2.09 -27.79 -15.01
C ARG A 22 2.20 -26.30 -14.73
N ARG A 23 2.59 -25.94 -13.50
CA ARG A 23 2.80 -24.55 -13.09
C ARG A 23 4.24 -24.11 -13.27
N ARG A 24 4.45 -22.90 -13.78
CA ARG A 24 5.76 -22.23 -13.84
C ARG A 24 5.62 -20.78 -13.39
N PRO A 25 6.42 -20.30 -12.43
CA PRO A 25 6.36 -18.89 -12.02
C PRO A 25 6.74 -17.99 -13.20
N LEU A 26 6.00 -16.89 -13.36
CA LEU A 26 6.38 -15.76 -14.21
C LEU A 26 7.20 -14.75 -13.39
N ALA A 27 7.75 -13.72 -14.05
CA ALA A 27 8.64 -12.74 -13.43
C ALA A 27 8.00 -12.07 -12.20
N ASP A 28 8.86 -11.74 -11.22
CA ASP A 28 8.44 -11.18 -9.94
C ASP A 28 7.95 -9.73 -10.11
N ASP A 29 6.82 -9.42 -9.48
CA ASP A 29 6.18 -8.10 -9.51
C ASP A 29 6.63 -7.27 -8.28
N ALA A 30 6.51 -5.95 -8.35
CA ALA A 30 6.68 -5.08 -7.19
C ALA A 30 5.55 -5.23 -6.15
N SER A 31 4.40 -5.78 -6.57
CA SER A 31 3.20 -6.02 -5.75
C SER A 31 3.24 -7.36 -4.98
N PHE A 32 2.17 -7.68 -4.25
CA PHE A 32 2.02 -9.00 -3.60
C PHE A 32 1.39 -10.05 -4.53
N ARG A 33 1.01 -9.66 -5.75
CA ARG A 33 0.46 -10.57 -6.76
C ARG A 33 1.57 -11.48 -7.27
N ARG A 34 1.19 -12.72 -7.53
CA ARG A 34 2.06 -13.69 -8.21
C ARG A 34 1.36 -14.20 -9.45
N TYR A 35 2.17 -14.45 -10.47
CA TYR A 35 1.70 -14.97 -11.73
C TYR A 35 2.39 -16.31 -11.99
N GLU A 36 1.60 -17.33 -12.30
CA GLU A 36 2.10 -18.64 -12.70
C GLU A 36 1.51 -18.98 -14.07
N ARG A 37 2.37 -19.27 -15.04
CA ARG A 37 1.93 -19.88 -16.30
C ARG A 37 1.55 -21.34 -16.04
N LEU A 38 0.42 -21.73 -16.62
CA LEU A 38 -0.15 -23.06 -16.57
C LEU A 38 -0.06 -23.69 -17.95
N ASP A 39 0.61 -24.84 -18.07
CA ASP A 39 0.67 -25.62 -19.30
C ASP A 39 -0.23 -26.86 -19.18
N ARG A 40 -1.23 -27.01 -20.07
CA ARG A 40 -2.11 -28.19 -20.15
C ARG A 40 -2.17 -28.69 -21.60
N GLY A 41 -1.29 -29.64 -21.93
CA GLY A 41 -1.16 -30.14 -23.31
C GLY A 41 -0.68 -29.05 -24.26
N THR A 42 -1.53 -28.62 -25.20
CA THR A 42 -1.27 -27.51 -26.13
C THR A 42 -1.87 -26.19 -25.68
N GLU A 43 -2.62 -26.19 -24.57
CA GLU A 43 -3.26 -24.99 -24.02
C GLU A 43 -2.36 -24.33 -22.97
N SER A 44 -2.43 -23.00 -22.91
CA SER A 44 -1.74 -22.19 -21.91
C SER A 44 -2.69 -21.18 -21.27
N ALA A 45 -2.51 -20.95 -19.97
CA ALA A 45 -3.21 -19.94 -19.19
C ALA A 45 -2.28 -19.33 -18.14
N VAL A 46 -2.69 -18.25 -17.50
CA VAL A 46 -1.97 -17.62 -16.39
C VAL A 46 -2.86 -17.62 -15.15
N LEU A 47 -2.39 -18.22 -14.07
CA LEU A 47 -2.96 -18.02 -12.74
C LEU A 47 -2.40 -16.72 -12.17
N MET A 48 -3.28 -15.80 -11.80
CA MET A 48 -2.98 -14.73 -10.86
C MET A 48 -3.39 -15.16 -9.46
N ASP A 49 -2.43 -15.12 -8.54
CA ASP A 49 -2.64 -15.26 -7.09
C ASP A 49 -2.41 -13.90 -6.43
N ALA A 50 -3.51 -13.25 -6.03
CA ALA A 50 -3.54 -11.94 -5.40
C ALA A 50 -4.16 -12.06 -4.01
N PRO A 51 -3.36 -12.25 -2.94
CA PRO A 51 -3.91 -12.56 -1.63
C PRO A 51 -4.80 -11.41 -1.09
N PRO A 52 -6.08 -11.65 -0.73
CA PRO A 52 -7.06 -10.61 -0.41
C PRO A 52 -6.67 -9.66 0.73
N ALA A 53 -5.82 -10.10 1.66
CA ALA A 53 -5.29 -9.26 2.73
C ALA A 53 -4.43 -8.09 2.22
N PHE A 54 -3.90 -8.20 1.00
CA PHE A 54 -2.95 -7.28 0.39
C PHE A 54 -3.45 -6.68 -0.92
N GLU A 55 -4.20 -7.44 -1.71
CA GLU A 55 -4.56 -7.10 -3.10
C GLU A 55 -6.06 -7.26 -3.36
N ASN A 56 -6.61 -6.40 -4.23
CA ASN A 56 -7.98 -6.52 -4.72
C ASN A 56 -7.97 -6.89 -6.21
N VAL A 57 -8.65 -7.97 -6.59
CA VAL A 57 -8.74 -8.48 -7.97
C VAL A 57 -9.88 -7.87 -8.78
N ARG A 58 -10.88 -7.25 -8.13
CA ARG A 58 -12.05 -6.69 -8.81
C ARG A 58 -11.70 -5.61 -9.84
N PRO A 59 -10.76 -4.67 -9.56
CA PRO A 59 -10.34 -3.67 -10.55
C PRO A 59 -9.77 -4.32 -11.81
N PHE A 60 -8.97 -5.39 -11.67
CA PHE A 60 -8.42 -6.11 -12.81
C PHE A 60 -9.54 -6.68 -13.69
N VAL A 61 -10.47 -7.42 -13.10
CA VAL A 61 -11.57 -8.05 -13.85
C VAL A 61 -12.43 -7.00 -14.57
N ALA A 62 -12.79 -5.93 -13.86
CA ALA A 62 -13.63 -4.86 -14.40
C ALA A 62 -12.98 -4.15 -15.61
N VAL A 63 -11.71 -3.75 -15.46
CA VAL A 63 -10.99 -3.05 -16.52
C VAL A 63 -10.67 -3.98 -17.69
N ALA A 64 -10.31 -5.24 -17.43
CA ALA A 64 -10.08 -6.24 -18.48
C ALA A 64 -11.32 -6.43 -19.37
N ARG A 65 -12.50 -6.63 -18.75
CA ARG A 65 -13.77 -6.78 -19.48
C ARG A 65 -14.11 -5.53 -20.27
N TYR A 66 -13.91 -4.35 -19.69
CA TYR A 66 -14.16 -3.08 -20.36
C TYR A 66 -13.27 -2.88 -21.60
N LEU A 67 -11.97 -3.16 -21.48
CA LEU A 67 -11.02 -3.07 -22.60
C LEU A 67 -11.38 -4.07 -23.71
N ARG A 68 -11.68 -5.33 -23.35
CA ARG A 68 -12.09 -6.37 -24.32
C ARG A 68 -13.38 -6.02 -25.04
N GLY A 69 -14.38 -5.49 -24.32
CA GLY A 69 -15.64 -5.01 -24.90
C GLY A 69 -15.45 -3.90 -25.94
N ARG A 70 -14.27 -3.27 -25.98
CA ARG A 70 -13.88 -2.23 -26.95
C ARG A 70 -12.93 -2.73 -28.04
N GLY A 71 -12.67 -4.03 -28.12
CA GLY A 71 -11.78 -4.63 -29.10
C GLY A 71 -10.28 -4.49 -28.80
N LEU A 72 -9.92 -4.20 -27.54
CA LEU A 72 -8.53 -4.18 -27.07
C LEU A 72 -8.16 -5.52 -26.42
N ALA A 73 -6.92 -5.97 -26.60
CA ALA A 73 -6.48 -7.27 -26.09
C ALA A 73 -5.93 -7.22 -24.66
N ALA A 74 -6.80 -6.98 -23.68
CA ALA A 74 -6.52 -7.34 -22.28
C ALA A 74 -6.73 -8.87 -22.08
N PRO A 75 -6.03 -9.53 -21.14
CA PRO A 75 -6.22 -10.96 -20.88
C PRO A 75 -7.69 -11.29 -20.61
N GLU A 76 -8.23 -12.29 -21.30
CA GLU A 76 -9.55 -12.82 -20.94
C GLU A 76 -9.51 -13.36 -19.51
N VAL A 77 -10.53 -13.02 -18.71
CA VAL A 77 -10.74 -13.63 -17.40
C VAL A 77 -11.55 -14.91 -17.63
N LEU A 78 -10.85 -16.04 -17.72
CA LEU A 78 -11.44 -17.36 -17.97
C LEU A 78 -12.27 -17.84 -16.76
N ALA A 79 -11.77 -17.57 -15.55
CA ALA A 79 -12.48 -17.83 -14.30
C ALA A 79 -11.94 -16.91 -13.19
N HIS A 80 -12.72 -16.71 -12.13
CA HIS A 80 -12.32 -15.91 -10.98
C HIS A 80 -12.89 -16.43 -9.65
N ASP A 81 -12.09 -16.33 -8.59
CA ASP A 81 -12.51 -16.43 -7.21
C ASP A 81 -12.19 -15.09 -6.53
N LEU A 82 -13.19 -14.18 -6.51
CA LEU A 82 -13.03 -12.84 -5.94
C LEU A 82 -12.82 -12.87 -4.43
N LYS A 83 -13.34 -13.88 -3.73
CA LYS A 83 -13.25 -14.02 -2.28
C LYS A 83 -11.83 -14.39 -1.85
N ASN A 84 -11.24 -15.34 -2.56
CA ASN A 84 -9.89 -15.79 -2.28
C ASN A 84 -8.83 -15.08 -3.13
N GLY A 85 -9.20 -14.23 -4.09
CA GLY A 85 -8.25 -13.45 -4.88
C GLY A 85 -7.45 -14.30 -5.87
N PHE A 86 -8.13 -15.20 -6.59
CA PHE A 86 -7.53 -15.96 -7.69
C PHE A 86 -8.20 -15.60 -9.02
N LEU A 87 -7.41 -15.40 -10.07
CA LEU A 87 -7.90 -15.28 -11.44
C LEU A 87 -7.21 -16.31 -12.33
N LEU A 88 -7.97 -16.92 -13.21
CA LEU A 88 -7.45 -17.72 -14.32
C LEU A 88 -7.59 -16.89 -15.60
N LEU A 89 -6.47 -16.63 -16.27
CA LEU A 89 -6.35 -15.64 -17.33
C LEU A 89 -5.86 -16.25 -18.64
N GLU A 90 -6.26 -15.66 -19.76
CA GLU A 90 -5.64 -15.89 -21.07
C GLU A 90 -4.13 -15.61 -21.01
N ASP A 91 -3.33 -16.52 -21.55
CA ASP A 91 -1.89 -16.28 -21.74
C ASP A 91 -1.66 -15.48 -23.04
N LEU A 92 -1.19 -14.24 -22.91
CA LEU A 92 -0.90 -13.37 -24.04
C LEU A 92 0.48 -13.65 -24.68
N GLY A 93 1.27 -14.59 -24.16
CA GLY A 93 2.58 -14.99 -24.69
C GLY A 93 3.76 -14.35 -23.96
N ASP A 94 4.88 -14.11 -24.66
CA ASP A 94 6.14 -13.61 -24.06
C ASP A 94 6.76 -12.39 -24.77
N ASP A 95 6.12 -11.97 -25.86
CA ASP A 95 6.60 -10.97 -26.82
C ASP A 95 6.35 -9.52 -26.34
N LEU A 96 6.91 -9.20 -25.16
CA LEU A 96 6.91 -7.83 -24.62
C LEU A 96 7.60 -6.86 -25.58
N PHE A 97 7.04 -5.67 -25.77
CA PHE A 97 7.62 -4.63 -26.63
C PHE A 97 9.06 -4.33 -26.23
N SER A 98 9.33 -4.20 -24.92
CA SER A 98 10.68 -3.95 -24.43
C SER A 98 11.71 -5.01 -24.83
N ARG A 99 11.32 -6.29 -24.82
CA ARG A 99 12.16 -7.42 -25.24
C ARG A 99 12.36 -7.44 -26.75
N LEU A 100 11.28 -7.24 -27.51
CA LEU A 100 11.33 -7.20 -28.98
C LEU A 100 12.22 -6.07 -29.48
N ILE A 101 12.08 -4.86 -28.93
CA ILE A 101 12.90 -3.72 -29.34
C ILE A 101 14.36 -3.94 -28.97
N LYS A 102 14.64 -4.54 -27.79
CA LYS A 102 16.01 -4.87 -27.41
C LYS A 102 16.65 -5.87 -28.38
N ALA A 103 15.86 -6.83 -28.89
CA ALA A 103 16.33 -7.82 -29.86
C ALA A 103 16.42 -7.26 -31.29
N GLN A 104 15.51 -6.37 -31.67
CA GLN A 104 15.36 -5.81 -33.00
C GLN A 104 15.00 -4.31 -32.93
N PRO A 105 16.01 -3.43 -32.72
CA PRO A 105 15.78 -1.98 -32.55
C PRO A 105 15.01 -1.33 -33.71
N ASP A 106 15.16 -1.82 -34.93
CA ASP A 106 14.46 -1.30 -36.11
C ASP A 106 12.93 -1.46 -36.03
N GLN A 107 12.40 -2.31 -35.14
CA GLN A 107 10.96 -2.44 -34.90
C GLN A 107 10.39 -1.36 -33.97
N GLU A 108 11.23 -0.57 -33.29
CA GLU A 108 10.78 0.37 -32.26
C GLU A 108 9.71 1.33 -32.76
N GLN A 109 9.93 1.93 -33.93
CA GLN A 109 8.96 2.86 -34.50
C GLN A 109 7.60 2.19 -34.77
N ALA A 110 7.59 1.01 -35.40
CA ALA A 110 6.34 0.32 -35.72
C ALA A 110 5.56 -0.13 -34.47
N LEU A 111 6.29 -0.55 -33.41
CA LEU A 111 5.68 -0.92 -32.13
C LEU A 111 5.11 0.31 -31.41
N TYR A 112 5.83 1.43 -31.40
CA TYR A 112 5.32 2.66 -30.80
C TYR A 112 4.13 3.23 -31.57
N GLU A 113 4.12 3.17 -32.91
CA GLU A 113 2.95 3.54 -33.72
C GLU A 113 1.71 2.71 -33.33
N MET A 114 1.88 1.40 -33.14
CA MET A 114 0.82 0.52 -32.65
C MET A 114 0.35 0.89 -31.23
N ALA A 115 1.29 1.22 -30.33
CA ALA A 115 0.96 1.66 -28.97
C ALA A 115 0.15 2.97 -28.99
N ILE A 116 0.48 3.92 -29.87
CA ILE A 116 -0.29 5.16 -30.03
C ILE A 116 -1.70 4.88 -30.55
N ASP A 117 -1.83 4.02 -31.57
CA ASP A 117 -3.14 3.68 -32.14
C ASP A 117 -4.04 2.96 -31.12
N GLY A 118 -3.45 2.05 -30.33
CA GLY A 118 -4.15 1.41 -29.21
C GLY A 118 -4.59 2.41 -28.16
N LEU A 119 -3.75 3.39 -27.83
CA LEU A 119 -4.09 4.43 -26.86
C LEU A 119 -5.23 5.31 -27.38
N VAL A 120 -5.21 5.72 -28.66
CA VAL A 120 -6.32 6.44 -29.29
C VAL A 120 -7.64 5.66 -29.14
N LEU A 121 -7.61 4.33 -29.30
CA LEU A 121 -8.80 3.49 -29.08
C LEU A 121 -9.24 3.40 -27.61
N VAL A 122 -8.30 3.30 -26.66
CA VAL A 122 -8.60 3.38 -25.20
C VAL A 122 -9.34 4.69 -24.89
N GLN A 123 -8.92 5.78 -25.51
CA GLN A 123 -9.32 7.15 -25.18
C GLN A 123 -10.43 7.73 -26.10
N SER A 124 -10.98 6.91 -27.00
CA SER A 124 -11.96 7.34 -28.01
C SER A 124 -13.36 7.64 -27.46
N GLN A 125 -13.63 7.29 -26.20
CA GLN A 125 -14.89 7.55 -25.51
C GLN A 125 -14.61 7.96 -24.07
N ALA A 126 -15.55 8.70 -23.48
CA ALA A 126 -15.47 9.06 -22.08
C ALA A 126 -15.43 7.82 -21.18
N ALA A 127 -14.58 7.84 -20.15
CA ALA A 127 -14.55 6.75 -19.18
C ALA A 127 -15.84 6.72 -18.37
N PRO A 128 -16.45 5.53 -18.19
CA PRO A 128 -17.53 5.37 -17.23
C PRO A 128 -16.99 5.60 -15.82
N SER A 129 -17.84 6.08 -14.90
CA SER A 129 -17.47 6.17 -13.48
C SER A 129 -17.51 4.81 -12.78
N VAL A 130 -18.28 3.87 -13.30
CA VAL A 130 -18.52 2.54 -12.73
C VAL A 130 -18.40 1.48 -13.82
N LEU A 131 -17.65 0.43 -13.54
CA LEU A 131 -17.46 -0.72 -14.40
C LEU A 131 -18.12 -1.96 -13.80
N ASP A 132 -18.63 -2.82 -14.68
CA ASP A 132 -19.12 -4.15 -14.30
C ASP A 132 -17.94 -5.11 -14.04
N VAL A 133 -18.00 -5.87 -12.95
CA VAL A 133 -17.03 -6.93 -12.64
C VAL A 133 -17.53 -8.26 -13.20
N ASP A 134 -18.75 -8.66 -12.84
CA ASP A 134 -19.32 -9.98 -13.17
C ASP A 134 -20.86 -10.03 -13.27
N GLY A 135 -21.52 -8.88 -13.41
CA GLY A 135 -22.97 -8.75 -13.39
C GLY A 135 -23.59 -8.70 -11.99
N THR A 136 -22.80 -8.95 -10.93
CA THR A 136 -23.26 -8.89 -9.53
C THR A 136 -22.55 -7.83 -8.71
N VAL A 137 -21.28 -7.57 -9.03
CA VAL A 137 -20.45 -6.56 -8.36
C VAL A 137 -19.98 -5.52 -9.37
N THR A 138 -19.82 -4.28 -8.92
CA THR A 138 -19.27 -3.19 -9.72
C THR A 138 -17.99 -2.63 -9.11
N HIS A 139 -17.20 -1.96 -9.94
CA HIS A 139 -15.98 -1.25 -9.54
C HIS A 139 -16.09 0.22 -9.94
N THR A 140 -15.99 1.13 -8.97
CA THR A 140 -15.96 2.57 -9.23
C THR A 140 -14.53 2.99 -9.57
N LEU A 141 -14.33 3.54 -10.77
CA LEU A 141 -13.02 4.05 -11.18
C LEU A 141 -12.67 5.30 -10.36
N PRO A 142 -11.50 5.33 -9.68
CA PRO A 142 -11.06 6.52 -8.98
C PRO A 142 -10.84 7.68 -9.96
N ARG A 143 -11.05 8.91 -9.50
CA ARG A 143 -10.71 10.11 -10.27
C ARG A 143 -9.27 10.48 -10.01
N TYR A 144 -8.52 10.77 -11.06
CA TYR A 144 -7.15 11.25 -10.95
C TYR A 144 -7.11 12.77 -10.82
N ASP A 145 -7.76 13.24 -9.76
CA ASP A 145 -7.94 14.66 -9.49
C ASP A 145 -6.69 15.33 -8.93
N ARG A 146 -6.77 16.66 -8.78
CA ARG A 146 -5.69 17.47 -8.21
C ARG A 146 -5.24 16.94 -6.85
N THR A 147 -6.15 16.42 -6.02
CA THR A 147 -5.84 15.88 -4.70
C THR A 147 -4.92 14.66 -4.81
N LEU A 148 -5.29 13.70 -5.67
CA LEU A 148 -4.47 12.50 -5.89
C LEU A 148 -3.12 12.83 -6.55
N LEU A 149 -3.13 13.69 -7.58
CA LEU A 149 -1.90 14.16 -8.23
C LEU A 149 -0.94 14.85 -7.24
N THR A 150 -1.48 15.70 -6.36
CA THR A 150 -0.74 16.42 -5.32
C THR A 150 -0.14 15.46 -4.29
N ARG A 151 -0.94 14.48 -3.83
CA ARG A 151 -0.45 13.44 -2.91
C ARG A 151 0.73 12.67 -3.52
N GLU A 152 0.63 12.33 -4.80
CA GLU A 152 1.66 11.52 -5.46
C GLU A 152 2.96 12.28 -5.74
N VAL A 153 2.93 13.59 -6.04
CA VAL A 153 4.18 14.38 -6.08
C VAL A 153 4.82 14.53 -4.71
N GLY A 154 4.03 14.47 -3.63
CA GLY A 154 4.53 14.47 -2.25
C GLY A 154 5.50 13.33 -1.95
N LEU A 155 5.40 12.20 -2.67
CA LEU A 155 6.33 11.08 -2.53
C LEU A 155 7.79 11.49 -2.79
N PHE A 156 8.01 12.50 -3.63
CA PHE A 156 9.34 13.06 -3.85
C PHE A 156 9.91 13.69 -2.57
N CYS A 157 9.12 14.53 -1.88
CA CYS A 157 9.50 15.11 -0.60
C CYS A 157 9.65 14.07 0.50
N ASP A 158 8.79 13.06 0.50
CA ASP A 158 8.69 12.09 1.60
C ASP A 158 9.78 11.00 1.50
N TRP A 159 10.28 10.69 0.29
CA TRP A 159 11.21 9.57 0.08
C TRP A 159 12.50 9.96 -0.63
N TYR A 160 12.44 10.79 -1.69
CA TYR A 160 13.65 11.15 -2.42
C TYR A 160 14.51 12.12 -1.64
N MET A 161 13.90 13.21 -1.14
CA MET A 161 14.63 14.25 -0.40
C MET A 161 15.39 13.66 0.81
N PRO A 162 14.76 12.91 1.73
CA PRO A 162 15.48 12.29 2.84
C PRO A 162 16.51 11.26 2.38
N GLY A 163 16.23 10.55 1.29
CA GLY A 163 17.14 9.57 0.71
C GLY A 163 18.46 10.17 0.22
N VAL A 164 18.46 11.42 -0.26
CA VAL A 164 19.66 12.11 -0.79
C VAL A 164 20.28 13.13 0.16
N THR A 165 19.51 13.69 1.11
CA THR A 165 20.00 14.66 2.10
C THR A 165 20.36 14.02 3.44
N GLY A 166 19.93 12.77 3.68
CA GLY A 166 20.09 12.09 4.96
C GLY A 166 19.17 12.62 6.07
N GLN A 167 18.32 13.61 5.80
CA GLN A 167 17.44 14.24 6.77
C GLN A 167 16.05 14.55 6.16
N PRO A 168 14.97 14.48 6.96
CA PRO A 168 13.65 14.90 6.49
C PRO A 168 13.65 16.32 5.96
N LEU A 169 12.87 16.54 4.90
CA LEU A 169 12.58 17.89 4.44
C LEU A 169 11.79 18.62 5.53
N SER A 170 12.07 19.91 5.77
CA SER A 170 11.30 20.67 6.76
C SER A 170 9.83 20.81 6.33
N ASP A 171 8.92 20.88 7.31
CA ASP A 171 7.48 21.07 7.04
C ASP A 171 7.21 22.29 6.14
N GLN A 172 7.96 23.37 6.35
CA GLN A 172 7.88 24.59 5.56
C GLN A 172 8.30 24.35 4.11
N ALA A 173 9.47 23.75 3.89
CA ALA A 173 9.99 23.47 2.54
C ALA A 173 9.08 22.48 1.80
N ARG A 174 8.53 21.48 2.51
CA ARG A 174 7.53 20.56 1.95
C ARG A 174 6.24 21.29 1.56
N ALA A 175 5.73 22.18 2.41
CA ALA A 175 4.53 22.96 2.11
C ALA A 175 4.75 23.88 0.90
N GLU A 176 5.88 24.55 0.82
CA GLU A 176 6.28 25.36 -0.34
C GLU A 176 6.30 24.52 -1.62
N PHE A 177 6.99 23.37 -1.62
CA PHE A 177 7.02 22.50 -2.79
C PHE A 177 5.61 22.12 -3.26
N ILE A 178 4.74 21.68 -2.34
CA ILE A 178 3.36 21.28 -2.66
C ILE A 178 2.52 22.45 -3.19
N GLU A 179 2.73 23.67 -2.68
CA GLU A 179 2.03 24.86 -3.15
C GLU A 179 2.39 25.19 -4.60
N LEU A 180 3.67 25.06 -4.98
CA LEU A 180 4.13 25.31 -6.35
C LEU A 180 3.49 24.40 -7.40
N TRP A 181 3.00 23.24 -6.98
CA TRP A 181 2.27 22.30 -7.85
C TRP A 181 0.77 22.62 -7.98
N GLN A 182 0.18 23.45 -7.13
CA GLN A 182 -1.28 23.62 -7.09
C GLN A 182 -1.86 24.14 -8.41
N ALA A 183 -1.24 25.15 -9.02
CA ALA A 183 -1.71 25.72 -10.28
C ALA A 183 -1.48 24.78 -11.48
N PRO A 184 -0.28 24.21 -11.71
CA PRO A 184 -0.08 23.22 -12.79
C PRO A 184 -1.01 22.01 -12.67
N LEU A 185 -1.18 21.45 -11.46
CA LEU A 185 -2.04 20.28 -11.25
C LEU A 185 -3.53 20.62 -11.32
N ALA A 186 -3.93 21.88 -11.12
CA ALA A 186 -5.29 22.31 -11.40
C ALA A 186 -5.58 22.25 -12.91
N GLU A 187 -4.69 22.81 -13.75
CA GLU A 187 -4.83 22.74 -15.22
C GLU A 187 -4.87 21.28 -15.71
N ALA A 188 -3.99 20.41 -15.19
CA ALA A 188 -3.99 18.99 -15.54
C ALA A 188 -5.23 18.22 -15.06
N ALA A 189 -5.95 18.75 -14.07
CA ALA A 189 -7.19 18.18 -13.55
C ALA A 189 -8.46 18.80 -14.16
N GLU A 190 -8.32 19.79 -15.03
CA GLU A 190 -9.42 20.35 -15.82
C GLU A 190 -9.72 19.40 -16.98
N ASN A 191 -10.92 18.79 -16.95
CA ASN A 191 -11.43 17.82 -17.96
C ASN A 191 -10.91 16.38 -17.83
N LEU A 192 -11.15 15.76 -16.68
CA LEU A 192 -10.97 14.32 -16.50
C LEU A 192 -12.15 13.54 -17.10
N ASP A 193 -11.98 13.08 -18.33
CA ASP A 193 -12.99 12.32 -19.08
C ASP A 193 -12.46 11.00 -19.63
N CYS A 194 -11.20 10.64 -19.40
CA CYS A 194 -10.53 9.57 -20.10
C CYS A 194 -10.21 8.39 -19.19
N LEU A 195 -10.23 7.16 -19.74
CA LEU A 195 -9.65 6.01 -19.04
C LEU A 195 -8.13 6.15 -19.13
N THR A 196 -7.48 6.30 -17.99
CA THR A 196 -6.03 6.36 -17.85
C THR A 196 -5.56 5.08 -17.17
N LEU A 197 -4.77 4.28 -17.88
CA LEU A 197 -4.26 2.98 -17.42
C LEU A 197 -3.12 3.13 -16.42
N ARG A 198 -2.42 4.28 -16.42
CA ARG A 198 -1.31 4.71 -15.54
C ARG A 198 0.02 4.01 -15.79
N ASP A 199 0.02 2.73 -16.11
CA ASP A 199 1.22 1.92 -16.39
C ASP A 199 1.29 1.46 -17.85
N TYR A 200 0.89 2.36 -18.78
CA TYR A 200 0.98 2.15 -20.22
C TYR A 200 2.41 2.41 -20.71
N HIS A 201 3.25 1.37 -20.79
CA HIS A 201 4.63 1.47 -21.25
C HIS A 201 5.14 0.14 -21.82
N ALA A 202 6.32 0.11 -22.45
CA ALA A 202 6.78 -1.03 -23.25
C ALA A 202 6.94 -2.36 -22.48
N ASP A 203 7.13 -2.33 -21.16
CA ASP A 203 7.15 -3.55 -20.32
C ASP A 203 5.75 -4.12 -20.02
N ASN A 204 4.68 -3.39 -20.35
CA ASN A 204 3.28 -3.80 -20.15
C ASN A 204 2.50 -3.88 -21.47
N LEU A 205 3.19 -3.79 -22.61
CA LEU A 205 2.64 -3.94 -23.94
C LEU A 205 3.23 -5.18 -24.62
N MET A 206 2.37 -5.98 -25.24
CA MET A 206 2.75 -7.23 -25.89
C MET A 206 2.36 -7.26 -27.35
N LEU A 207 3.20 -7.88 -28.17
CA LEU A 207 2.88 -8.18 -29.55
C LEU A 207 2.30 -9.59 -29.68
N ARG A 208 1.04 -9.69 -30.09
CA ARG A 208 0.38 -10.97 -30.43
C ARG A 208 0.51 -11.22 -31.92
N ALA A 209 1.61 -11.86 -32.32
CA ALA A 209 2.00 -12.01 -33.73
C ALA A 209 1.00 -12.82 -34.58
N ASP A 210 0.19 -13.67 -33.95
CA ASP A 210 -0.85 -14.49 -34.58
C ASP A 210 -2.16 -13.72 -34.84
N LYS A 211 -2.27 -12.47 -34.35
CA LYS A 211 -3.46 -11.62 -34.49
C LYS A 211 -3.29 -10.57 -35.59
N THR A 212 -4.39 -9.88 -35.90
CA THR A 212 -4.45 -8.81 -36.90
C THR A 212 -5.00 -7.51 -36.31
N GLY A 213 -4.68 -6.37 -36.92
CA GLY A 213 -5.16 -5.07 -36.42
C GLY A 213 -4.68 -4.76 -35.01
N LEU A 214 -5.52 -4.10 -34.21
CA LEU A 214 -5.21 -3.73 -32.82
C LEU A 214 -5.30 -4.88 -31.83
N GLU A 215 -5.87 -6.03 -32.21
CA GLU A 215 -5.79 -7.25 -31.37
C GLU A 215 -4.36 -7.76 -31.23
N ARG A 216 -3.43 -7.28 -32.09
CA ARG A 216 -1.98 -7.52 -31.95
C ARG A 216 -1.38 -6.85 -30.72
N LEU A 217 -2.03 -5.83 -30.17
CA LEU A 217 -1.55 -5.08 -29.02
C LEU A 217 -2.16 -5.66 -27.73
N GLY A 218 -1.42 -6.57 -27.10
CA GLY A 218 -1.74 -7.05 -25.76
C GLY A 218 -1.47 -5.97 -24.71
N LEU A 219 -2.42 -5.79 -23.79
CA LEU A 219 -2.34 -4.83 -22.68
C LEU A 219 -2.21 -5.58 -21.36
N LEU A 220 -1.24 -5.20 -20.54
CA LEU A 220 -1.07 -5.72 -19.17
C LEU A 220 -1.14 -4.58 -18.15
N ASP A 221 -1.22 -4.93 -16.87
CA ASP A 221 -1.00 -4.03 -15.73
C ASP A 221 -1.90 -2.77 -15.73
N PHE A 222 -3.19 -2.96 -16.00
CA PHE A 222 -4.19 -1.90 -16.12
C PHE A 222 -5.14 -1.81 -14.92
N GLN A 223 -4.97 -2.65 -13.89
CA GLN A 223 -5.88 -2.75 -12.75
C GLN A 223 -5.95 -1.48 -11.89
N ASP A 224 -4.93 -0.62 -11.95
CA ASP A 224 -4.90 0.66 -11.23
C ASP A 224 -5.55 1.80 -12.03
N ALA A 225 -6.25 1.49 -13.13
CA ALA A 225 -6.83 2.50 -14.02
C ALA A 225 -7.76 3.49 -13.29
N VAL A 226 -7.78 4.72 -13.81
CA VAL A 226 -8.50 5.87 -13.24
C VAL A 226 -9.21 6.66 -14.33
N VAL A 227 -10.14 7.52 -13.92
CA VAL A 227 -10.66 8.60 -14.77
C VAL A 227 -9.68 9.77 -14.71
N GLY A 228 -8.89 9.95 -15.76
CA GLY A 228 -7.77 10.88 -15.82
C GLY A 228 -7.77 11.75 -17.08
N HIS A 229 -6.63 12.43 -17.30
CA HIS A 229 -6.38 13.23 -18.49
C HIS A 229 -5.71 12.39 -19.59
N LYS A 230 -6.09 12.62 -20.84
CA LYS A 230 -5.63 11.86 -22.03
C LYS A 230 -4.11 11.80 -22.20
N ALA A 231 -3.42 12.86 -21.81
CA ALA A 231 -1.97 12.96 -21.93
C ALA A 231 -1.19 12.01 -21.00
N TYR A 232 -1.78 11.47 -19.92
CA TYR A 232 -1.02 10.74 -18.90
C TYR A 232 -0.38 9.45 -19.41
N ASP A 233 -1.14 8.61 -20.11
CA ASP A 233 -0.62 7.35 -20.66
C ASP A 233 0.31 7.60 -21.86
N LEU A 234 0.12 8.71 -22.58
CA LEU A 234 1.02 9.13 -23.65
C LEU A 234 2.39 9.50 -23.06
N VAL A 235 2.41 10.25 -21.95
CA VAL A 235 3.63 10.48 -21.17
C VAL A 235 4.22 9.16 -20.70
N SER A 236 3.40 8.23 -20.19
CA SER A 236 3.90 6.96 -19.64
C SER A 236 4.70 6.14 -20.65
N VAL A 237 4.25 6.08 -21.92
CA VAL A 237 4.91 5.30 -22.97
C VAL A 237 6.06 6.06 -23.64
N LEU A 238 5.93 7.37 -23.82
CA LEU A 238 6.94 8.19 -24.52
C LEU A 238 8.05 8.70 -23.59
N GLN A 239 7.76 8.84 -22.30
CA GLN A 239 8.73 9.17 -21.25
C GLN A 239 8.91 7.98 -20.30
N ASP A 240 9.21 6.81 -20.88
CA ASP A 240 9.36 5.58 -20.13
C ASP A 240 10.60 5.63 -19.22
N ALA A 241 10.40 5.40 -17.92
CA ALA A 241 11.48 5.33 -16.94
C ALA A 241 12.47 4.18 -17.20
N ARG A 242 12.02 3.11 -17.86
CA ARG A 242 12.76 1.85 -18.02
C ARG A 242 13.51 1.77 -19.34
N ARG A 243 13.15 2.60 -20.32
CA ARG A 243 13.74 2.61 -21.67
C ARG A 243 14.20 3.99 -22.08
N ASP A 244 15.13 4.04 -23.03
CA ASP A 244 15.61 5.29 -23.62
C ASP A 244 14.83 5.58 -24.90
N VAL A 245 13.70 6.26 -24.77
CA VAL A 245 12.89 6.71 -25.92
C VAL A 245 13.54 7.98 -26.45
N SER A 246 13.96 7.97 -27.72
CA SER A 246 14.63 9.14 -28.29
C SER A 246 13.69 10.35 -28.38
N PRO A 247 14.19 11.59 -28.23
CA PRO A 247 13.39 12.80 -28.42
C PRO A 247 12.70 12.85 -29.78
N GLU A 248 13.33 12.31 -30.82
CA GLU A 248 12.77 12.23 -32.17
C GLU A 248 11.57 11.30 -32.25
N LEU A 249 11.65 10.12 -31.61
CA LEU A 249 10.55 9.16 -31.55
C LEU A 249 9.39 9.70 -30.71
N GLU A 250 9.67 10.27 -29.54
CA GLU A 250 8.65 10.93 -28.72
C GLU A 250 7.94 12.04 -29.50
N ALA A 251 8.68 12.92 -30.17
CA ALA A 251 8.10 13.97 -30.98
C ALA A 251 7.22 13.39 -32.11
N ALA A 252 7.72 12.40 -32.86
CA ALA A 252 6.96 11.77 -33.93
C ALA A 252 5.67 11.10 -33.44
N MET A 253 5.70 10.43 -32.29
CA MET A 253 4.54 9.74 -31.71
C MET A 253 3.54 10.72 -31.08
N LEU A 254 4.02 11.80 -30.47
CA LEU A 254 3.17 12.89 -30.01
C LEU A 254 2.44 13.55 -31.18
N GLU A 255 3.14 13.85 -32.29
CA GLU A 255 2.49 14.36 -33.50
C GLU A 255 1.49 13.37 -34.09
N ARG A 256 1.81 12.06 -34.08
CA ARG A 256 0.86 11.02 -34.52
C ARG A 256 -0.42 11.06 -33.69
N TYR A 257 -0.29 11.12 -32.37
CA TYR A 257 -1.43 11.19 -31.46
C TYR A 257 -2.25 12.47 -31.72
N LEU A 258 -1.59 13.62 -31.81
CA LEU A 258 -2.25 14.92 -31.98
C LEU A 258 -3.04 15.05 -33.28
N ARG A 259 -2.65 14.36 -34.36
CA ARG A 259 -3.45 14.28 -35.60
C ARG A 259 -4.86 13.69 -35.39
N THR A 260 -5.07 12.94 -34.32
CA THR A 260 -6.37 12.36 -33.95
C THR A 260 -7.07 13.15 -32.84
N TYR A 261 -6.37 14.09 -32.20
CA TYR A 261 -6.89 14.88 -31.09
C TYR A 261 -7.65 16.10 -31.62
N SER A 262 -8.89 16.27 -31.17
CA SER A 262 -9.77 17.36 -31.64
C SER A 262 -9.82 18.57 -30.71
N GLY A 263 -9.03 18.57 -29.63
CA GLY A 263 -9.00 19.64 -28.63
C GLY A 263 -7.94 20.70 -28.91
N ASP A 264 -7.72 21.59 -27.94
CA ASP A 264 -6.63 22.57 -28.00
C ASP A 264 -5.26 21.89 -27.85
N GLU A 265 -4.51 21.82 -28.95
CA GLU A 265 -3.16 21.23 -28.97
C GLU A 265 -2.18 21.99 -28.08
N GLU A 266 -2.29 23.31 -27.97
CA GLU A 266 -1.36 24.09 -27.15
C GLU A 266 -1.56 23.76 -25.68
N SER A 267 -2.82 23.74 -25.22
CA SER A 267 -3.19 23.27 -23.89
C SER A 267 -2.76 21.83 -23.66
N PHE A 268 -3.00 20.93 -24.62
CA PHE A 268 -2.59 19.53 -24.48
C PHE A 268 -1.08 19.40 -24.28
N ARG A 269 -0.25 20.14 -25.02
CA ARG A 269 1.21 20.10 -24.87
C ARG A 269 1.67 20.68 -23.54
N ARG A 270 0.98 21.69 -22.99
CA ARG A 270 1.26 22.18 -21.63
C ARG A 270 0.94 21.11 -20.59
N VAL A 271 -0.25 20.52 -20.65
CA VAL A 271 -0.66 19.45 -19.71
C VAL A 271 0.21 18.20 -19.85
N TYR A 272 0.64 17.85 -21.08
CA TYR A 272 1.59 16.77 -21.32
C TYR A 272 2.89 16.99 -20.54
N ALA A 273 3.46 18.20 -20.58
CA ALA A 273 4.67 18.52 -19.80
C ALA A 273 4.39 18.54 -18.28
N ILE A 274 3.24 19.06 -17.84
CA ILE A 274 2.86 19.07 -16.42
C ILE A 274 2.77 17.64 -15.89
N LEU A 275 2.06 16.76 -16.59
CA LEU A 275 1.90 15.35 -16.22
C LEU A 275 3.21 14.56 -16.36
N GLY A 276 4.07 14.91 -17.33
CA GLY A 276 5.46 14.45 -17.42
C GLY A 276 6.23 14.72 -16.14
N ALA A 277 6.30 15.98 -15.73
CA ALA A 277 6.99 16.36 -14.50
C ALA A 277 6.35 15.73 -13.25
N GLN A 278 5.03 15.73 -13.15
CA GLN A 278 4.27 15.12 -12.04
C GLN A 278 4.61 13.63 -11.90
N ARG A 279 4.52 12.88 -13.00
CA ARG A 279 4.76 11.43 -13.04
C ARG A 279 6.21 11.11 -12.73
N ASN A 280 7.16 11.85 -13.31
CA ASN A 280 8.57 11.61 -13.07
C ASN A 280 8.97 11.92 -11.62
N ALA A 281 8.44 13.00 -11.02
CA ALA A 281 8.63 13.30 -9.60
C ALA A 281 8.08 12.19 -8.68
N LYS A 282 6.85 11.71 -8.97
CA LYS A 282 6.24 10.55 -8.30
C LYS A 282 7.12 9.31 -8.41
N ILE A 283 7.59 8.96 -9.61
CA ILE A 283 8.40 7.76 -9.85
C ILE A 283 9.72 7.82 -9.09
N ILE A 284 10.38 8.97 -9.07
CA ILE A 284 11.60 9.19 -8.28
C ILE A 284 11.33 8.90 -6.80
N GLY A 285 10.23 9.44 -6.25
CA GLY A 285 9.81 9.14 -4.88
C GLY A 285 9.52 7.66 -4.64
N ILE A 286 8.82 6.98 -5.57
CA ILE A 286 8.53 5.55 -5.49
C ILE A 286 9.80 4.71 -5.51
N PHE A 287 10.74 4.99 -6.42
CA PHE A 287 12.00 4.23 -6.52
C PHE A 287 12.85 4.42 -5.27
N SER A 288 12.92 5.64 -4.73
CA SER A 288 13.56 5.88 -3.43
C SER A 288 12.87 5.12 -2.30
N ARG A 289 11.54 5.08 -2.26
CA ARG A 289 10.79 4.28 -1.28
C ARG A 289 11.10 2.79 -1.41
N LEU A 290 11.06 2.23 -2.62
CA LEU A 290 11.35 0.81 -2.86
C LEU A 290 12.76 0.43 -2.38
N TYR A 291 13.73 1.33 -2.54
CA TYR A 291 15.06 1.13 -1.97
C TYR A 291 15.07 1.26 -0.44
N LEU A 292 14.59 2.40 0.09
CA LEU A 292 14.69 2.74 1.50
C LEU A 292 13.87 1.82 2.41
N ARG A 293 12.66 1.44 1.98
CA ARG A 293 11.70 0.63 2.74
C ARG A 293 11.80 -0.86 2.40
N ASP A 294 11.93 -1.20 1.12
CA ASP A 294 11.79 -2.59 0.63
C ASP A 294 13.13 -3.23 0.23
N GLY A 295 14.25 -2.50 0.29
CA GLY A 295 15.59 -3.00 -0.06
C GLY A 295 15.78 -3.30 -1.54
N LYS A 296 14.88 -2.85 -2.42
CA LYS A 296 14.94 -3.10 -3.88
C LYS A 296 15.85 -2.08 -4.57
N ASP A 297 17.16 -2.32 -4.53
CA ASP A 297 18.22 -1.44 -5.05
C ASP A 297 18.22 -1.28 -6.59
N SER A 298 17.69 -2.25 -7.32
CA SER A 298 17.68 -2.27 -8.79
C SER A 298 17.02 -1.03 -9.41
N TYR A 299 16.02 -0.45 -8.74
CA TYR A 299 15.30 0.74 -9.20
C TYR A 299 16.11 2.04 -9.11
N LEU A 300 17.12 2.11 -8.23
CA LEU A 300 17.98 3.31 -8.12
C LEU A 300 18.72 3.61 -9.44
N LYS A 301 19.04 2.56 -10.21
CA LYS A 301 19.71 2.67 -11.52
C LYS A 301 18.85 3.40 -12.56
N LEU A 302 17.54 3.49 -12.35
CA LEU A 302 16.60 4.17 -13.24
C LEU A 302 16.44 5.66 -12.90
N ILE A 303 16.69 6.07 -11.65
CA ILE A 303 16.54 7.46 -11.18
C ILE A 303 17.28 8.49 -12.07
N PRO A 304 18.54 8.28 -12.51
CA PRO A 304 19.22 9.24 -13.38
C PRO A 304 18.42 9.58 -14.64
N ARG A 305 17.81 8.58 -15.27
CA ARG A 305 16.97 8.77 -16.47
C ARG A 305 15.70 9.54 -16.13
N VAL A 306 14.98 9.10 -15.09
CA VAL A 306 13.72 9.74 -14.68
C VAL A 306 13.96 11.20 -14.31
N TRP A 307 15.11 11.50 -13.70
CA TRP A 307 15.54 12.88 -13.44
C TRP A 307 15.75 13.68 -14.73
N GLY A 308 16.39 13.10 -15.74
CA GLY A 308 16.56 13.74 -17.05
C GLY A 308 15.23 14.10 -17.71
N LEU A 309 14.25 13.19 -17.64
CA LEU A 309 12.89 13.42 -18.13
C LEU A 309 12.19 14.54 -17.34
N LEU A 310 12.24 14.49 -16.00
CA LEU A 310 11.74 15.54 -15.12
C LEU A 310 12.36 16.90 -15.46
N ALA A 311 13.68 16.98 -15.60
CA ALA A 311 14.38 18.23 -15.90
C ALA A 311 13.95 18.85 -17.24
N ARG A 312 13.67 18.01 -18.24
CA ARG A 312 13.17 18.44 -19.54
C ARG A 312 11.77 19.05 -19.45
N ASP A 313 10.88 18.46 -18.68
CA ASP A 313 9.53 18.99 -18.49
C ASP A 313 9.54 20.25 -17.61
N LEU A 314 10.37 20.28 -16.57
CA LEU A 314 10.59 21.46 -15.71
C LEU A 314 11.14 22.68 -16.47
N ALA A 315 11.73 22.48 -17.65
CA ALA A 315 12.16 23.58 -18.51
C ALA A 315 10.98 24.36 -19.12
N LYS A 316 9.74 23.86 -19.04
CA LYS A 316 8.56 24.55 -19.55
C LYS A 316 8.13 25.70 -18.62
N PRO A 317 7.61 26.83 -19.17
CA PRO A 317 7.26 28.01 -18.38
C PRO A 317 6.31 27.72 -17.20
N ALA A 318 5.32 26.84 -17.39
CA ALA A 318 4.33 26.49 -16.36
C ALA A 318 4.96 25.83 -15.11
N LEU A 319 6.14 25.25 -15.24
CA LEU A 319 6.83 24.51 -14.18
C LEU A 319 8.07 25.23 -13.66
N LYS A 320 8.36 26.45 -14.15
CA LYS A 320 9.52 27.23 -13.72
C LYS A 320 9.61 27.39 -12.19
N PRO A 321 8.53 27.68 -11.46
CA PRO A 321 8.62 27.82 -10.00
C PRO A 321 9.08 26.53 -9.30
N VAL A 322 8.57 25.37 -9.74
CA VAL A 322 9.00 24.06 -9.22
C VAL A 322 10.48 23.81 -9.55
N LYS A 323 10.90 24.15 -10.77
CA LYS A 323 12.29 24.04 -11.20
C LYS A 323 13.22 24.86 -10.30
N ASP A 324 12.91 26.13 -10.11
CA ASP A 324 13.71 27.05 -9.30
C ASP A 324 13.81 26.55 -7.85
N TRP A 325 12.71 26.01 -7.30
CA TRP A 325 12.70 25.43 -5.95
C TRP A 325 13.62 24.21 -5.86
N LEU A 326 13.55 23.28 -6.81
CA LEU A 326 14.43 22.11 -6.85
C LEU A 326 15.90 22.52 -7.00
N GLU A 327 16.16 23.58 -7.76
CA GLU A 327 17.51 24.12 -7.93
C GLU A 327 18.09 24.69 -6.64
N ALA A 328 17.25 25.31 -5.80
CA ALA A 328 17.64 25.85 -4.50
C ALA A 328 17.78 24.79 -3.39
N HIS A 329 17.01 23.70 -3.46
CA HIS A 329 16.91 22.72 -2.36
C HIS A 329 17.73 21.43 -2.59
N ILE A 330 18.19 21.19 -3.83
CA ILE A 330 18.91 19.95 -4.17
C ILE A 330 20.21 20.31 -4.87
N ALA A 331 21.34 19.98 -4.24
CA ALA A 331 22.66 20.15 -4.84
C ALA A 331 22.77 19.37 -6.17
N PRO A 332 23.42 19.91 -7.21
CA PRO A 332 23.51 19.24 -8.53
C PRO A 332 24.00 17.79 -8.49
N GLU A 333 24.92 17.47 -7.59
CA GLU A 333 25.46 16.13 -7.35
C GLU A 333 24.44 15.16 -6.73
N ASN A 334 23.35 15.64 -6.15
CA ASN A 334 22.26 14.83 -5.61
C ASN A 334 21.09 14.69 -6.60
N ARG A 335 21.22 15.26 -7.80
CA ARG A 335 20.20 15.20 -8.85
C ARG A 335 20.49 14.01 -9.75
N GLY A 336 19.57 13.04 -9.79
CA GLY A 336 19.71 11.90 -10.68
C GLY A 336 20.83 10.93 -10.30
N THR A 337 21.26 10.88 -9.04
CA THR A 337 22.24 9.89 -8.60
C THR A 337 21.59 8.54 -8.29
N ALA A 338 22.22 7.47 -8.78
CA ALA A 338 21.92 6.07 -8.45
C ALA A 338 22.81 5.53 -7.30
N SER A 339 23.59 6.41 -6.67
CA SER A 339 24.53 6.06 -5.63
C SER A 339 23.79 5.93 -4.30
N SER A 340 24.22 4.98 -3.47
CA SER A 340 23.94 4.87 -2.02
C SER A 340 24.47 6.09 -1.22
N ALA A 341 24.35 7.29 -1.78
CA ALA A 341 25.03 8.52 -1.41
C ALA A 341 24.36 9.17 -0.20
N GLN A 342 24.60 8.54 0.96
CA GLN A 342 24.99 9.18 2.22
C GLN A 342 25.08 8.15 3.37
N GLY A 343 25.28 6.86 3.08
CA GLY A 343 25.27 5.85 4.15
C GLY A 343 23.91 5.72 4.84
N VAL A 344 22.84 6.24 4.22
CA VAL A 344 21.46 5.95 4.61
C VAL A 344 21.24 4.48 4.29
N LYS A 345 21.44 3.63 5.30
CA LYS A 345 21.07 2.22 5.24
C LYS A 345 19.57 2.14 4.90
N PRO A 346 19.12 1.13 4.12
CA PRO A 346 17.70 0.82 4.07
C PRO A 346 17.22 0.69 5.52
N ILE A 347 16.35 1.59 5.93
CA ILE A 347 15.73 1.50 7.24
C ILE A 347 14.66 0.43 7.02
N SER A 348 14.78 -0.73 7.65
CA SER A 348 13.72 -1.73 7.59
C SER A 348 12.51 -1.16 8.35
N PHE A 349 11.71 -0.34 7.67
CA PHE A 349 10.60 0.42 8.25
C PHE A 349 9.37 -0.45 8.56
N LEU A 350 9.42 -1.76 8.25
CA LEU A 350 8.36 -2.68 8.62
C LEU A 350 8.62 -3.17 10.05
N PRO A 351 7.71 -2.91 11.00
CA PRO A 351 7.86 -3.46 12.34
C PRO A 351 7.74 -4.98 12.23
N HIS A 352 8.88 -5.68 12.26
CA HIS A 352 8.90 -7.15 12.24
C HIS A 352 8.66 -7.76 13.63
N LYS A 353 8.62 -6.89 14.66
CA LYS A 353 8.37 -7.23 16.05
C LYS A 353 7.10 -6.58 16.57
N ALA A 354 6.47 -7.26 17.51
CA ALA A 354 5.33 -6.74 18.24
C ALA A 354 5.40 -7.09 19.73
N MET A 355 4.67 -6.33 20.54
CA MET A 355 4.32 -6.69 21.90
C MET A 355 2.81 -6.75 22.06
N ILE A 356 2.32 -7.81 22.71
CA ILE A 356 0.92 -7.91 23.14
C ILE A 356 0.86 -7.76 24.67
N LEU A 357 0.06 -6.81 25.13
CA LEU A 357 -0.19 -6.52 26.54
C LEU A 357 -1.19 -7.53 27.13
N ALA A 358 -0.67 -8.50 27.86
CA ALA A 358 -1.37 -9.66 28.40
C ALA A 358 -1.27 -9.81 29.94
N ALA A 359 -0.60 -8.90 30.64
CA ALA A 359 -0.40 -8.97 32.10
C ALA A 359 -1.62 -8.58 32.97
N GLY A 360 -2.66 -7.99 32.41
CA GLY A 360 -3.77 -7.39 33.17
C GLY A 360 -4.59 -8.38 34.01
N LEU A 361 -5.06 -7.92 35.18
CA LEU A 361 -5.84 -8.71 36.15
C LEU A 361 -7.25 -9.13 35.67
N GLY A 362 -7.77 -8.53 34.59
CA GLY A 362 -9.06 -8.90 34.02
C GLY A 362 -10.29 -8.67 34.91
N LEU A 363 -10.23 -7.75 35.89
CA LEU A 363 -11.25 -7.60 36.94
C LEU A 363 -12.67 -7.34 36.41
N ARG A 364 -12.82 -6.62 35.30
CA ARG A 364 -14.12 -6.29 34.68
C ARG A 364 -14.79 -7.47 33.96
N MET A 365 -14.09 -8.59 33.80
CA MET A 365 -14.60 -9.80 33.15
C MET A 365 -14.95 -10.93 34.13
N LYS A 366 -14.86 -10.70 35.44
CA LYS A 366 -15.29 -11.70 36.41
C LYS A 366 -16.76 -12.11 36.18
N PRO A 367 -17.12 -13.40 36.35
CA PRO A 367 -16.28 -14.49 36.87
C PRO A 367 -15.39 -15.18 35.81
N LEU A 368 -15.44 -14.80 34.52
CA LEU A 368 -14.70 -15.47 33.43
C LEU A 368 -13.18 -15.47 33.65
N THR A 369 -12.67 -14.48 34.37
CA THR A 369 -11.24 -14.28 34.64
C THR A 369 -10.81 -14.75 36.03
N GLU A 370 -11.64 -15.46 36.80
CA GLU A 370 -11.25 -15.94 38.14
C GLU A 370 -10.21 -17.07 38.10
N ASN A 371 -10.27 -17.91 37.07
CA ASN A 371 -9.40 -19.07 36.90
C ASN A 371 -8.72 -19.11 35.52
N ARG A 372 -8.79 -18.01 34.77
CA ARG A 372 -8.23 -17.89 33.42
C ARG A 372 -7.77 -16.46 33.16
N PRO A 373 -6.55 -16.23 32.62
CA PRO A 373 -6.11 -14.88 32.30
C PRO A 373 -6.95 -14.34 31.13
N LYS A 374 -7.23 -13.03 31.15
CA LYS A 374 -8.07 -12.36 30.15
C LYS A 374 -7.70 -12.71 28.69
N PRO A 375 -6.41 -12.69 28.26
CA PRO A 375 -6.03 -13.04 26.89
C PRO A 375 -6.44 -14.45 26.45
N LEU A 376 -6.66 -15.37 27.40
CA LEU A 376 -7.05 -16.76 27.11
C LEU A 376 -8.56 -16.99 27.20
N VAL A 377 -9.36 -15.98 27.59
CA VAL A 377 -10.81 -16.06 27.50
C VAL A 377 -11.20 -16.30 26.03
N THR A 378 -12.09 -17.26 25.81
CA THR A 378 -12.49 -17.71 24.48
C THR A 378 -13.70 -16.94 23.99
N VAL A 379 -13.62 -16.34 22.81
CA VAL A 379 -14.73 -15.71 22.06
C VAL A 379 -14.88 -16.50 20.76
N ALA A 380 -16.11 -16.90 20.41
CA ALA A 380 -16.38 -17.72 19.22
C ALA A 380 -15.40 -18.92 19.09
N ASN A 381 -15.27 -19.67 20.19
CA ASN A 381 -14.39 -20.85 20.33
C ASN A 381 -12.88 -20.60 20.20
N LYS A 382 -12.44 -19.35 20.19
CA LYS A 382 -11.03 -18.98 20.01
C LYS A 382 -10.53 -18.06 21.13
N PRO A 383 -9.33 -18.27 21.70
CA PRO A 383 -8.75 -17.35 22.68
C PRO A 383 -8.63 -15.93 22.11
N LEU A 384 -8.93 -14.90 22.91
CA LEU A 384 -8.78 -13.49 22.51
C LEU A 384 -7.39 -13.20 21.92
N LEU A 385 -6.35 -13.73 22.55
CA LEU A 385 -4.97 -13.57 22.13
C LEU A 385 -4.73 -14.03 20.69
N SER A 386 -5.42 -15.09 20.23
CA SER A 386 -5.23 -15.65 18.89
C SER A 386 -5.70 -14.71 17.78
N TYR A 387 -6.65 -13.80 18.03
CA TYR A 387 -7.06 -12.79 17.04
C TYR A 387 -5.92 -11.80 16.75
N SER A 388 -5.24 -11.34 17.79
CA SER A 388 -4.07 -10.46 17.64
C SER A 388 -2.91 -11.17 16.94
N LEU A 389 -2.63 -12.42 17.30
CA LEU A 389 -1.55 -13.20 16.70
C LEU A 389 -1.78 -13.43 15.20
N GLU A 390 -2.99 -13.84 14.78
CA GLU A 390 -3.31 -14.02 13.36
C GLU A 390 -3.20 -12.72 12.57
N GLY A 391 -3.64 -11.60 13.15
CA GLY A 391 -3.43 -10.28 12.55
C GLY A 391 -1.96 -9.96 12.34
N LEU A 392 -1.12 -10.19 13.35
CA LEU A 392 0.33 -9.96 13.28
C LEU A 392 1.00 -10.85 12.23
N VAL A 393 0.60 -12.12 12.13
CA VAL A 393 1.07 -13.01 11.06
C VAL A 393 0.70 -12.47 9.68
N ALA A 394 -0.56 -12.04 9.50
CA ALA A 394 -0.99 -11.45 8.25
C ALA A 394 -0.22 -10.16 7.92
N ALA A 395 0.22 -9.41 8.95
CA ALA A 395 1.07 -8.23 8.84
C ALA A 395 2.54 -8.54 8.48
N GLY A 396 2.96 -9.81 8.52
CA GLY A 396 4.35 -10.20 8.30
C GLY A 396 5.27 -10.01 9.51
N VAL A 397 4.71 -9.87 10.71
CA VAL A 397 5.45 -9.87 11.98
C VAL A 397 5.96 -11.27 12.23
N SER A 398 7.20 -11.38 12.72
CA SER A 398 7.87 -12.67 12.96
C SER A 398 8.25 -12.92 14.42
N ASP A 399 8.39 -11.86 15.22
CA ASP A 399 8.67 -11.98 16.65
C ASP A 399 7.61 -11.24 17.48
N VAL A 400 7.04 -11.91 18.48
CA VAL A 400 6.04 -11.32 19.37
C VAL A 400 6.44 -11.52 20.82
N VAL A 401 6.48 -10.42 21.57
CA VAL A 401 6.68 -10.41 23.02
C VAL A 401 5.33 -10.37 23.72
N LEU A 402 5.14 -11.23 24.71
CA LEU A 402 3.93 -11.33 25.53
C LEU A 402 4.32 -11.03 26.98
N ASN A 403 3.80 -9.97 27.58
CA ASN A 403 3.98 -9.80 29.02
C ASN A 403 2.97 -10.62 29.81
N CYS A 404 3.36 -11.10 30.99
CA CYS A 404 2.49 -11.91 31.84
C CYS A 404 2.66 -11.58 33.33
N HIS A 405 1.56 -11.55 34.07
CA HIS A 405 1.55 -11.34 35.52
C HIS A 405 0.45 -12.21 36.16
N TYR A 406 -0.82 -11.88 35.92
CA TYR A 406 -1.94 -12.64 36.45
C TYR A 406 -2.05 -14.02 35.77
N LEU A 407 -2.06 -15.09 36.59
CA LEU A 407 -2.11 -16.48 36.11
C LEU A 407 -1.04 -16.78 35.03
N ALA A 408 0.16 -16.19 35.18
CA ALA A 408 1.23 -16.24 34.18
C ALA A 408 1.61 -17.66 33.74
N GLY A 409 1.48 -18.67 34.59
CA GLY A 409 1.72 -20.07 34.22
C GLY A 409 0.82 -20.58 33.08
N GLN A 410 -0.42 -20.09 32.99
CA GLN A 410 -1.31 -20.45 31.87
C GLN A 410 -0.89 -19.76 30.55
N VAL A 411 -0.36 -18.54 30.64
CA VAL A 411 0.19 -17.81 29.48
C VAL A 411 1.48 -18.47 28.99
N GLU A 412 2.33 -18.92 29.92
CA GLU A 412 3.49 -19.77 29.63
C GLU A 412 3.13 -21.07 28.93
N ASP A 413 2.14 -21.79 29.46
CA ASP A 413 1.65 -23.01 28.84
C ASP A 413 1.14 -22.74 27.42
N PHE A 414 0.40 -21.64 27.21
CA PHE A 414 -0.05 -21.24 25.87
C PHE A 414 1.14 -20.98 24.93
N VAL A 415 2.13 -20.18 25.35
CA VAL A 415 3.31 -19.86 24.54
C VAL A 415 4.10 -21.12 24.17
N SER A 416 4.29 -22.03 25.12
CA SER A 416 5.04 -23.27 24.90
C SER A 416 4.37 -24.23 23.90
N ARG A 417 3.04 -24.17 23.78
CA ARG A 417 2.22 -25.01 22.90
C ARG A 417 1.83 -24.33 21.60
N TYR A 418 2.14 -23.04 21.45
CA TYR A 418 1.80 -22.29 20.26
C TYR A 418 2.72 -22.74 19.11
N HIS A 419 2.11 -23.29 18.06
CA HIS A 419 2.83 -23.83 16.91
C HIS A 419 2.37 -23.15 15.63
N ASP A 420 2.97 -21.99 15.34
CA ASP A 420 2.96 -21.37 14.02
C ASP A 420 4.41 -21.05 13.64
N HIS A 421 4.93 -21.70 12.60
CA HIS A 421 6.33 -21.56 12.19
C HIS A 421 6.70 -20.14 11.71
N ARG A 422 5.69 -19.27 11.51
CA ARG A 422 5.88 -17.87 11.11
C ARG A 422 6.13 -16.95 12.30
N LEU A 423 5.85 -17.37 13.53
CA LEU A 423 6.00 -16.56 14.74
C LEU A 423 6.90 -17.21 15.79
N THR A 424 7.79 -16.38 16.33
CA THR A 424 8.48 -16.66 17.59
C THR A 424 7.80 -15.91 18.72
N LEU A 425 7.27 -16.63 19.71
CA LEU A 425 6.68 -16.04 20.91
C LEU A 425 7.70 -16.01 22.05
N THR A 426 7.93 -14.85 22.64
CA THR A 426 8.81 -14.65 23.80
C THR A 426 8.04 -14.03 24.95
N LEU A 427 8.30 -14.46 26.19
CA LEU A 427 7.64 -13.91 27.37
C LEU A 427 8.47 -12.79 28.01
N SER A 428 7.77 -11.76 28.48
CA SER A 428 8.27 -10.75 29.41
C SER A 428 7.59 -10.94 30.77
N ASP A 429 8.30 -11.52 31.73
CA ASP A 429 7.74 -11.90 33.03
C ASP A 429 7.61 -10.70 33.99
N GLU A 430 6.37 -10.40 34.40
CA GLU A 430 6.01 -9.34 35.35
C GLU A 430 5.51 -9.90 36.69
N ARG A 431 5.73 -11.18 37.04
CA ARG A 431 5.24 -11.77 38.31
C ARG A 431 5.71 -11.03 39.56
N ALA A 432 6.90 -10.45 39.52
CA ALA A 432 7.46 -9.71 40.65
C ALA A 432 6.69 -8.42 40.92
N GLU A 433 6.24 -7.73 39.87
CA GLU A 433 5.53 -6.45 39.94
C GLU A 433 4.76 -6.20 38.64
N LEU A 434 3.48 -5.83 38.74
CA LEU A 434 2.66 -5.50 37.58
C LEU A 434 3.04 -4.10 37.06
N MET A 435 3.61 -4.02 35.86
CA MET A 435 4.32 -2.82 35.39
C MET A 435 3.43 -1.77 34.71
N ASP A 436 2.12 -2.02 34.63
CA ASP A 436 1.19 -1.25 33.79
C ASP A 436 1.64 -1.25 32.30
N SER A 437 0.90 -0.61 31.41
CA SER A 437 1.12 -0.76 29.97
C SER A 437 2.46 -0.18 29.49
N GLY A 438 2.88 0.96 30.04
CA GLY A 438 4.13 1.64 29.65
C GLY A 438 5.35 0.99 30.28
N GLY A 439 5.29 0.67 31.58
CA GLY A 439 6.35 -0.04 32.27
C GLY A 439 6.58 -1.44 31.67
N GLY A 440 5.51 -2.15 31.30
CA GLY A 440 5.61 -3.47 30.66
C GLY A 440 6.32 -3.42 29.31
N VAL A 441 5.97 -2.46 28.44
CA VAL A 441 6.70 -2.28 27.17
C VAL A 441 8.15 -1.90 27.40
N LYS A 442 8.42 -1.02 28.39
CA LYS A 442 9.79 -0.63 28.73
C LYS A 442 10.63 -1.85 29.14
N GLN A 443 10.07 -2.72 29.98
CA GLN A 443 10.74 -3.95 30.41
C GLN A 443 11.06 -4.89 29.23
N ALA A 444 10.21 -4.92 28.21
CA ALA A 444 10.39 -5.73 27.01
C ALA A 444 11.36 -5.14 25.96
N LEU A 445 11.79 -3.87 26.11
CA LEU A 445 12.67 -3.21 25.12
C LEU A 445 13.95 -3.99 24.76
N PRO A 446 14.67 -4.64 25.70
CA PRO A 446 15.83 -5.45 25.36
C PRO A 446 15.53 -6.60 24.38
N ILE A 447 14.28 -7.09 24.37
CA ILE A 447 13.79 -8.14 23.46
C ILE A 447 13.28 -7.51 22.15
N LEU A 448 12.58 -6.38 22.24
CA LEU A 448 12.00 -5.66 21.10
C LEU A 448 13.07 -4.98 20.23
N GLY A 449 14.21 -4.59 20.78
CA GLY A 449 15.32 -3.99 20.03
C GLY A 449 15.16 -2.49 19.75
N ASP A 450 15.83 -2.01 18.70
CA ASP A 450 16.00 -0.58 18.39
C ASP A 450 15.13 -0.06 17.22
N GLN A 451 14.40 -0.95 16.53
CA GLN A 451 13.49 -0.58 15.46
C GLN A 451 12.07 -0.30 15.98
N PRO A 452 11.25 0.48 15.25
CA PRO A 452 9.83 0.59 15.56
C PRO A 452 9.15 -0.78 15.63
N PHE A 453 8.23 -0.95 16.59
CA PHE A 453 7.51 -2.19 16.84
C PHE A 453 6.02 -1.93 17.05
N TYR A 454 5.19 -2.95 16.83
CA TYR A 454 3.78 -2.88 17.17
C TYR A 454 3.57 -3.05 18.68
N VAL A 455 2.58 -2.35 19.25
CA VAL A 455 2.02 -2.68 20.57
C VAL A 455 0.52 -2.87 20.44
N LEU A 456 0.03 -3.98 20.99
CA LEU A 456 -1.36 -4.39 20.94
C LEU A 456 -1.87 -4.65 22.35
N ASN A 457 -3.08 -4.16 22.66
CA ASN A 457 -3.85 -4.69 23.77
C ASN A 457 -4.27 -6.14 23.47
N SER A 458 -4.64 -6.91 24.49
CA SER A 458 -5.12 -8.30 24.30
C SER A 458 -6.64 -8.41 24.28
N ASP A 459 -7.35 -7.28 24.24
CA ASP A 459 -8.78 -7.22 24.53
C ASP A 459 -9.64 -6.59 23.44
N MET A 460 -9.12 -6.51 22.21
CA MET A 460 -9.86 -6.08 21.05
C MET A 460 -9.92 -7.18 19.99
N ILE A 461 -11.04 -7.20 19.28
CA ILE A 461 -11.24 -7.97 18.05
C ILE A 461 -11.56 -6.97 16.95
N TRP A 462 -10.99 -7.14 15.76
CA TRP A 462 -11.33 -6.34 14.59
C TRP A 462 -11.58 -7.22 13.37
N ARG A 463 -12.38 -6.73 12.44
CA ARG A 463 -12.59 -7.31 11.11
C ARG A 463 -12.32 -6.27 10.05
N ASP A 464 -11.45 -6.60 9.10
CA ASP A 464 -11.16 -5.71 7.99
C ASP A 464 -12.36 -5.62 7.03
N ALA A 465 -12.59 -4.43 6.47
CA ALA A 465 -13.61 -4.23 5.45
C ALA A 465 -13.22 -5.02 4.18
N PRO A 466 -14.13 -5.79 3.55
CA PRO A 466 -13.79 -6.68 2.42
C PRO A 466 -13.12 -6.02 1.20
N GLU A 467 -13.27 -4.71 1.05
CA GLU A 467 -12.75 -3.91 -0.07
C GLU A 467 -11.40 -3.23 0.25
N ARG A 468 -10.88 -3.39 1.47
CA ARG A 468 -9.74 -2.63 1.99
C ARG A 468 -8.59 -3.55 2.37
N GLN A 469 -7.38 -3.01 2.28
CA GLN A 469 -6.17 -3.65 2.82
C GLN A 469 -6.30 -3.87 4.33
N ALA A 470 -5.70 -4.96 4.83
CA ALA A 470 -5.74 -5.32 6.24
C ALA A 470 -5.26 -4.20 7.18
N MET A 471 -5.89 -4.05 8.35
CA MET A 471 -5.69 -2.92 9.26
C MET A 471 -4.22 -2.71 9.67
N LEU A 472 -3.53 -3.78 10.06
CA LEU A 472 -2.12 -3.67 10.47
C LEU A 472 -1.22 -3.26 9.30
N HIS A 473 -1.51 -3.72 8.09
CA HIS A 473 -0.84 -3.25 6.87
C HIS A 473 -1.10 -1.78 6.59
N ARG A 474 -2.32 -1.29 6.84
CA ARG A 474 -2.62 0.15 6.69
C ARG A 474 -1.85 0.99 7.70
N LEU A 475 -1.76 0.56 8.96
CA LEU A 475 -0.89 1.21 9.95
C LEU A 475 0.56 1.23 9.49
N GLN A 476 1.06 0.08 9.02
CA GLN A 476 2.41 -0.06 8.48
C GLN A 476 2.67 0.88 7.29
N ALA A 477 1.75 0.93 6.33
CA ALA A 477 1.86 1.74 5.13
C ALA A 477 1.78 3.25 5.44
N PHE A 478 1.10 3.61 6.53
CA PHE A 478 0.97 4.99 6.98
C PHE A 478 2.14 5.46 7.84
N TRP A 479 2.86 4.54 8.50
CA TRP A 479 4.01 4.86 9.34
C TRP A 479 5.11 5.59 8.56
N GLN A 480 5.45 6.79 9.02
CA GLN A 480 6.59 7.58 8.53
C GLN A 480 7.54 7.82 9.70
N ALA A 481 8.52 6.92 9.92
CA ALA A 481 9.37 7.01 11.10
C ALA A 481 10.11 8.35 11.28
N PRO A 482 10.49 9.12 10.25
CA PRO A 482 11.11 10.41 10.50
C PRO A 482 10.17 11.42 11.18
N ASP A 483 8.88 11.39 10.84
CA ASP A 483 7.87 12.36 11.27
C ASP A 483 7.11 11.90 12.53
N MET A 484 7.03 10.58 12.73
CA MET A 484 6.19 9.96 13.76
C MET A 484 7.05 9.36 14.87
N ASP A 485 6.59 9.47 16.10
CA ASP A 485 7.10 8.68 17.23
C ASP A 485 6.12 7.59 17.64
N ILE A 486 4.83 7.89 17.50
CA ILE A 486 3.74 6.98 17.83
C ILE A 486 2.62 7.17 16.80
N LEU A 487 2.14 6.06 16.24
CA LEU A 487 1.01 5.99 15.33
C LEU A 487 -0.06 5.09 15.94
N LEU A 488 -1.22 5.66 16.24
CA LEU A 488 -2.34 4.98 16.87
C LEU A 488 -3.34 4.47 15.83
N LEU A 489 -3.89 3.28 16.06
CA LEU A 489 -5.17 2.91 15.46
C LEU A 489 -6.27 3.70 16.15
N LEU A 490 -7.15 4.30 15.35
CA LEU A 490 -8.34 4.99 15.82
C LEU A 490 -9.60 4.28 15.36
N VAL A 491 -10.64 4.38 16.17
CA VAL A 491 -11.98 3.89 15.86
C VAL A 491 -12.94 5.06 16.07
N GLU A 492 -13.86 5.28 15.14
CA GLU A 492 -14.93 6.25 15.37
C GLU A 492 -15.72 5.85 16.61
N LYS A 493 -15.94 6.80 17.52
CA LYS A 493 -16.59 6.55 18.81
C LYS A 493 -17.92 5.80 18.65
N ASP A 494 -18.72 6.17 17.66
CA ASP A 494 -20.04 5.58 17.42
C ASP A 494 -19.98 4.18 16.78
N ARG A 495 -18.79 3.73 16.39
CA ARG A 495 -18.50 2.40 15.83
C ARG A 495 -17.64 1.54 16.78
N ALA A 496 -17.28 2.07 17.94
CA ALA A 496 -16.50 1.35 18.94
C ALA A 496 -17.42 0.48 19.81
N TYR A 497 -17.81 -0.69 19.30
CA TYR A 497 -18.69 -1.60 20.02
C TYR A 497 -18.08 -2.06 21.36
N GLY A 498 -18.86 -2.02 22.44
CA GLY A 498 -18.41 -2.33 23.79
C GLY A 498 -17.66 -1.19 24.50
N TYR A 499 -17.65 0.02 23.93
CA TYR A 499 -17.04 1.22 24.52
C TYR A 499 -18.10 2.29 24.85
N ASP A 500 -18.16 2.72 26.12
CA ASP A 500 -19.14 3.70 26.62
C ASP A 500 -18.50 5.07 26.97
N GLY A 501 -17.27 5.33 26.52
CA GLY A 501 -16.54 6.56 26.85
C GLY A 501 -16.82 7.74 25.90
N ALA A 502 -16.37 8.94 26.28
CA ALA A 502 -16.57 10.16 25.51
C ALA A 502 -15.51 10.41 24.41
N GLY A 503 -14.87 9.35 23.90
CA GLY A 503 -13.76 9.45 22.94
C GLY A 503 -12.44 9.93 23.55
N ASP A 504 -11.34 9.77 22.81
CA ASP A 504 -9.98 10.02 23.29
C ASP A 504 -9.23 11.10 22.49
N TYR A 505 -9.43 11.18 21.17
CA TYR A 505 -8.60 12.00 20.27
C TYR A 505 -9.39 12.76 19.21
N HIS A 506 -8.93 13.97 18.91
CA HIS A 506 -9.29 14.72 17.71
C HIS A 506 -8.27 14.44 16.60
N LEU A 507 -8.78 14.12 15.41
CA LEU A 507 -7.97 13.85 14.22
C LEU A 507 -7.80 15.15 13.43
N GLY A 508 -6.57 15.66 13.40
CA GLY A 508 -6.18 16.82 12.61
C GLY A 508 -5.77 16.47 11.17
N PRO A 509 -5.43 17.48 10.37
CA PRO A 509 -4.94 17.29 9.00
C PRO A 509 -3.73 16.34 8.96
N ARG A 510 -3.66 15.52 7.89
CA ARG A 510 -2.58 14.54 7.68
C ARG A 510 -2.41 13.52 8.82
N GLY A 511 -3.43 13.32 9.64
CA GLY A 511 -3.45 12.28 10.67
C GLY A 511 -2.83 12.66 12.00
N ARG A 512 -2.47 13.94 12.25
CA ARG A 512 -1.94 14.37 13.55
C ARG A 512 -3.02 14.29 14.63
N LEU A 513 -2.66 13.84 15.83
CA LEU A 513 -3.61 13.68 16.93
C LEU A 513 -3.41 14.72 18.02
N THR A 514 -4.54 15.19 18.53
CA THR A 514 -4.63 15.96 19.77
C THR A 514 -5.52 15.20 20.73
N HIS A 515 -5.09 15.02 21.97
CA HIS A 515 -5.93 14.38 22.99
C HIS A 515 -7.15 15.27 23.32
N ARG A 516 -8.30 14.66 23.62
CA ARG A 516 -9.57 15.34 23.99
C ARG A 516 -9.40 16.42 25.08
N GLY A 517 -8.51 16.16 26.03
CA GLY A 517 -8.24 17.06 27.14
C GLY A 517 -9.50 17.26 27.98
N ASN A 518 -9.93 18.53 28.10
CA ASN A 518 -11.12 18.92 28.85
C ASN A 518 -12.38 19.01 27.97
N ASP A 519 -12.29 18.70 26.68
CA ASP A 519 -13.43 18.75 25.78
C ASP A 519 -14.46 17.68 26.16
N ALA A 520 -15.74 18.00 25.96
CA ALA A 520 -16.84 17.15 26.38
C ALA A 520 -16.87 15.80 25.65
N THR A 521 -16.45 15.79 24.39
CA THR A 521 -16.35 14.58 23.56
C THR A 521 -15.22 14.72 22.55
N ALA A 522 -14.68 13.59 22.11
CA ALA A 522 -13.87 13.46 20.91
C ALA A 522 -14.47 12.40 19.99
N ASP A 523 -14.23 12.53 18.68
CA ASP A 523 -14.86 11.67 17.67
C ASP A 523 -14.18 10.30 17.57
N HIS A 524 -12.96 10.16 18.06
CA HIS A 524 -12.14 8.95 17.89
C HIS A 524 -11.68 8.38 19.22
N VAL A 525 -11.68 7.05 19.30
CA VAL A 525 -11.20 6.23 20.43
C VAL A 525 -9.90 5.55 20.02
N TYR A 526 -8.97 5.36 20.96
CA TYR A 526 -7.79 4.54 20.73
C TYR A 526 -8.19 3.06 20.55
N GLY A 527 -7.92 2.50 19.37
CA GLY A 527 -8.31 1.15 18.98
C GLY A 527 -7.45 0.03 19.57
N GLY A 528 -6.58 0.30 20.53
CA GLY A 528 -5.76 -0.72 21.21
C GLY A 528 -4.59 -1.26 20.39
N VAL A 529 -4.24 -0.64 19.27
CA VAL A 529 -3.12 -1.04 18.41
C VAL A 529 -2.30 0.20 18.05
N LEU A 530 -0.98 0.12 18.13
CA LEU A 530 -0.09 1.21 17.73
C LEU A 530 1.21 0.70 17.10
N ILE A 531 1.91 1.58 16.40
CA ILE A 531 3.35 1.47 16.09
C ILE A 531 4.07 2.56 16.88
N MET A 532 5.20 2.24 17.51
CA MET A 532 6.01 3.24 18.21
C MET A 532 7.51 2.97 18.13
N LYS A 533 8.29 4.03 18.38
CA LYS A 533 9.74 3.92 18.53
C LYS A 533 10.17 3.52 19.94
N PRO A 534 11.25 2.76 20.09
CA PRO A 534 11.93 2.56 21.38
C PRO A 534 12.35 3.87 22.05
N ASP A 535 12.75 4.88 21.27
CA ASP A 535 13.25 6.17 21.78
C ASP A 535 12.23 6.92 22.64
N CYS A 536 10.93 6.66 22.47
CA CYS A 536 9.87 7.22 23.30
C CYS A 536 10.07 6.93 24.79
N PHE A 537 10.78 5.85 25.12
CA PHE A 537 11.06 5.43 26.49
C PHE A 537 12.27 6.13 27.12
N THR A 538 12.95 7.02 26.39
CA THR A 538 14.04 7.82 26.95
C THR A 538 13.53 8.67 28.13
N ALA A 539 14.27 8.68 29.23
CA ALA A 539 13.90 9.40 30.46
C ALA A 539 12.48 9.06 30.97
N THR A 540 12.10 7.78 30.90
CA THR A 540 10.92 7.24 31.59
C THR A 540 11.33 6.51 32.87
N PRO A 541 10.44 6.36 33.88
CA PRO A 541 10.73 5.60 35.10
C PRO A 541 10.94 4.10 34.82
N ASP A 542 11.70 3.41 35.67
CA ASP A 542 11.78 1.94 35.68
C ASP A 542 10.65 1.28 36.51
N THR A 543 9.78 2.09 37.13
CA THR A 543 8.61 1.68 37.92
C THR A 543 7.36 1.55 37.04
N PRO A 544 6.23 1.02 37.55
CA PRO A 544 4.99 0.96 36.77
C PRO A 544 4.51 2.34 36.27
N PHE A 545 4.13 2.43 34.99
CA PHE A 545 3.51 3.63 34.39
C PHE A 545 2.69 3.29 33.13
N SER A 546 1.76 4.17 32.76
CA SER A 546 0.91 4.00 31.58
C SER A 546 1.57 4.51 30.29
N LEU A 547 1.31 3.82 29.17
CA LEU A 547 1.69 4.27 27.81
C LEU A 547 1.14 5.66 27.49
N ARG A 548 0.07 6.07 28.19
CA ARG A 548 -0.53 7.38 28.06
C ARG A 548 0.49 8.52 28.23
N LEU A 549 1.45 8.37 29.13
CA LEU A 549 2.55 9.32 29.31
C LEU A 549 3.29 9.59 27.99
N LEU A 550 3.50 8.54 27.18
CA LEU A 550 4.24 8.61 25.93
C LEU A 550 3.39 9.22 24.82
N PHE A 551 2.08 8.94 24.83
CA PHE A 551 1.15 9.58 23.90
C PHE A 551 1.10 11.09 24.14
N ASP A 552 1.04 11.52 25.41
CA ASP A 552 1.02 12.94 25.75
C ASP A 552 2.35 13.62 25.35
N ARG A 553 3.50 12.97 25.56
CA ARG A 553 4.83 13.46 25.11
C ARG A 553 4.89 13.58 23.58
N ALA A 554 4.47 12.55 22.85
CA ALA A 554 4.47 12.56 21.39
C ALA A 554 3.51 13.62 20.83
N ALA A 555 2.33 13.78 21.42
CA ALA A 555 1.37 14.82 21.03
C ALA A 555 1.93 16.23 21.25
N ALA A 556 2.56 16.48 22.41
CA ALA A 556 3.20 17.76 22.71
C ALA A 556 4.37 18.08 21.76
N ALA A 557 5.13 17.06 21.33
CA ALA A 557 6.15 17.19 20.30
C ALA A 557 5.58 17.28 18.88
N GLY A 558 4.26 17.09 18.72
CA GLY A 558 3.62 17.11 17.41
C GLY A 558 3.87 15.87 16.55
N ARG A 559 4.32 14.77 17.18
CA ARG A 559 4.79 13.50 16.58
C ARG A 559 3.86 12.32 16.88
N LEU A 560 2.64 12.59 17.38
CA LEU A 560 1.56 11.60 17.57
C LEU A 560 0.60 11.64 16.39
N TYR A 561 0.40 10.50 15.74
CA TYR A 561 -0.46 10.35 14.57
C TYR A 561 -1.49 9.23 14.75
N GLY A 562 -2.51 9.21 13.89
CA GLY A 562 -3.53 8.18 13.90
C GLY A 562 -4.07 7.82 12.52
N VAL A 563 -4.49 6.56 12.39
CA VAL A 563 -5.21 6.01 11.22
C VAL A 563 -6.55 5.46 11.69
N VAL A 564 -7.63 5.84 11.00
CA VAL A 564 -8.98 5.38 11.32
C VAL A 564 -9.21 3.97 10.75
N HIS A 565 -9.74 3.09 11.60
CA HIS A 565 -10.24 1.79 11.22
C HIS A 565 -11.67 1.93 10.69
N GLU A 566 -11.89 1.51 9.45
CA GLU A 566 -13.19 1.59 8.78
C GLU A 566 -13.97 0.26 8.81
N GLY A 567 -13.40 -0.81 9.36
CA GLY A 567 -14.06 -2.10 9.54
C GLY A 567 -14.77 -2.21 10.88
N ASP A 568 -15.12 -3.44 11.28
CA ASP A 568 -15.72 -3.67 12.59
C ASP A 568 -14.62 -3.73 13.65
N TRP A 569 -14.88 -3.11 14.81
CA TRP A 569 -13.97 -3.14 15.94
C TRP A 569 -14.75 -3.31 17.23
N TYR A 570 -14.26 -4.20 18.09
CA TYR A 570 -14.96 -4.64 19.29
C TYR A 570 -14.03 -4.62 20.50
N HIS A 571 -14.46 -3.96 21.58
CA HIS A 571 -13.78 -4.00 22.87
C HIS A 571 -14.34 -5.12 23.76
N VAL A 572 -13.54 -6.17 23.99
CA VAL A 572 -13.93 -7.30 24.86
C VAL A 572 -13.46 -7.03 26.29
N GLY A 573 -14.05 -6.00 26.89
CA GLY A 573 -13.72 -5.51 28.23
C GLY A 573 -14.48 -6.16 29.38
N THR A 574 -15.64 -6.74 29.12
CA THR A 574 -16.62 -7.20 30.12
C THR A 574 -17.22 -8.55 29.76
N ALA A 575 -17.83 -9.24 30.73
CA ALA A 575 -18.55 -10.49 30.48
C ALA A 575 -19.78 -10.31 29.56
N ALA A 576 -20.39 -9.12 29.55
CA ALA A 576 -21.49 -8.80 28.65
C ALA A 576 -21.00 -8.65 27.20
N ALA A 577 -19.96 -7.85 26.97
CA ALA A 577 -19.35 -7.69 25.64
C ALA A 577 -18.86 -9.03 25.07
N LYS A 578 -18.31 -9.91 25.93
CA LYS A 578 -17.91 -11.27 25.53
C LYS A 578 -19.08 -12.07 24.93
N ARG A 579 -20.25 -12.06 25.57
CA ARG A 579 -21.43 -12.81 25.11
C ARG A 579 -21.94 -12.27 23.78
N GLU A 580 -22.03 -10.94 23.68
CA GLU A 580 -22.41 -10.27 22.43
C GLU A 580 -21.48 -10.66 21.28
N MET A 581 -20.17 -10.76 21.54
CA MET A 581 -19.22 -11.17 20.51
C MET A 581 -19.33 -12.65 20.12
N ASP A 582 -19.70 -13.55 21.04
CA ASP A 582 -19.97 -14.94 20.64
C ASP A 582 -21.17 -15.03 19.69
N GLU A 583 -22.19 -14.17 19.88
CA GLU A 583 -23.36 -14.13 19.00
C GLU A 583 -22.99 -13.54 17.63
N ILE A 584 -22.19 -12.47 17.60
CA ILE A 584 -21.80 -11.79 16.36
C ILE A 584 -20.77 -12.58 15.52
N LEU A 585 -19.90 -13.36 16.18
CA LEU A 585 -18.78 -14.08 15.55
C LEU A 585 -18.97 -15.60 15.51
N GLY A 586 -20.02 -16.13 16.15
CA GLY A 586 -20.31 -17.57 16.25
C GLY A 586 -21.15 -18.13 15.10
N ASP A 587 -21.78 -17.26 14.30
CA ASP A 587 -22.36 -17.57 12.98
C ASP A 587 -21.29 -17.48 11.88
#